data_AF-A0A433C228-F1
#
_entry.id   AF-A0A433C228-F1
#
_cell.length_a   1.000
_cell.length_b   1.000
_cell.length_c   1.000
_cell.angle_alpha   90.00
_cell.angle_beta   90.00
_cell.angle_gamma   90.00
#
_symmetry.space_group_name_H-M   'P 1'
#
loop_
_entity.id
_entity.type
_entity.pdbx_description
1 polymer ?
#
loop_
_entity_poly.entity_id
_entity_poly.type
_entity_poly.pdbx_seq_one_letter_code
_entity_poly.pdbx_strand_id
1 'polypeptide(L)'
;APGVVRLVIDLKQPALPQVFTLPPVAAYQHRLVFDLYPTVAADPLEALIAERLQDSRQPAPAGPGGNSAAAKPAPLPDPLGELIAQRNPSAPSSASPAPVAGRPELKPSPTLGTSGSLHGTAQAPASASPPGPAPRPAKPAANESAEAQATDRLIIIALDPGHGGEDPGATGPSGTREKDVVLSIAHLLRERINATTVKGNPMRAFMTRDADFFVPLHVRVDKARRVQADLFVSIHADAFITPAARGASVFALSQSGASSAAARWMANKENRADQVGGLNVKVQDATVQRALLDMSTTAQINDSLKLGTALLGEISTVGRLHKPKVEQAGFAVLKAPDIPSVLVETAFISNPEEEARLRSPEYQNQLADAVMRGIERYFSRNPPLARNRSA
;
A
#
# COMPACT_ATOMS: atom_id res chain seq x y z
N ALA A 1 -24.83 -22.72 -28.99
CA ALA A 1 -26.02 -21.91 -29.30
C ALA A 1 -25.57 -20.53 -29.74
N PRO A 2 -26.18 -19.93 -30.79
CA PRO A 2 -25.91 -18.53 -31.12
C PRO A 2 -26.31 -17.62 -29.94
N GLY A 3 -25.59 -16.52 -29.74
CA GLY A 3 -25.81 -15.57 -28.64
C GLY A 3 -25.06 -15.84 -27.33
N VAL A 4 -24.36 -16.99 -27.18
CA VAL A 4 -23.52 -17.25 -26.01
C VAL A 4 -22.12 -16.68 -26.20
N VAL A 5 -21.81 -15.57 -25.52
CA VAL A 5 -20.43 -15.11 -25.32
C VAL A 5 -19.81 -15.89 -24.15
N ARG A 6 -18.66 -16.52 -24.38
CA ARG A 6 -17.85 -17.15 -23.31
C ARG A 6 -16.56 -16.37 -23.15
N LEU A 7 -16.36 -15.78 -21.97
CA LEU A 7 -15.06 -15.30 -21.53
C LEU A 7 -14.29 -16.46 -20.89
N VAL A 8 -12.99 -16.56 -21.16
CA VAL A 8 -12.04 -17.46 -20.51
C VAL A 8 -10.84 -16.60 -20.11
N ILE A 9 -10.33 -16.80 -18.89
CA ILE A 9 -9.20 -16.04 -18.35
C ILE A 9 -8.22 -17.05 -17.77
N ASP A 10 -7.11 -17.27 -18.46
CA ASP A 10 -6.04 -18.16 -18.01
C ASP A 10 -5.14 -17.43 -17.01
N LEU A 11 -5.00 -18.00 -15.81
CA LEU A 11 -4.27 -17.39 -14.70
C LEU A 11 -2.98 -18.17 -14.38
N LYS A 12 -1.87 -17.45 -14.19
CA LYS A 12 -0.57 -18.03 -13.82
C LYS A 12 -0.51 -18.58 -12.39
N GLN A 13 -1.50 -18.27 -11.57
CA GLN A 13 -1.63 -18.68 -10.17
C GLN A 13 -3.12 -18.86 -9.83
N PRO A 14 -3.49 -19.67 -8.81
CA PRO A 14 -4.89 -19.89 -8.47
C PRO A 14 -5.52 -18.64 -7.86
N ALA A 15 -6.81 -18.43 -8.12
CA ALA A 15 -7.58 -17.30 -7.64
C ALA A 15 -8.95 -17.73 -7.10
N LEU A 16 -9.51 -16.91 -6.22
CA LEU A 16 -10.89 -16.95 -5.72
C LEU A 16 -11.70 -15.88 -6.47
N PRO A 17 -12.35 -16.22 -7.61
CA PRO A 17 -13.17 -15.28 -8.34
C PRO A 17 -14.44 -14.93 -7.55
N GLN A 18 -14.74 -13.64 -7.40
CA GLN A 18 -16.09 -13.18 -7.08
C GLN A 18 -16.73 -12.61 -8.34
N VAL A 19 -17.99 -12.98 -8.59
CA VAL A 19 -18.73 -12.61 -9.80
C VAL A 19 -20.08 -12.06 -9.40
N PHE A 20 -20.35 -10.80 -9.73
CA PHE A 20 -21.61 -10.12 -9.40
C PHE A 20 -21.98 -9.07 -10.43
N THR A 21 -23.27 -8.72 -10.50
CA THR A 21 -23.78 -7.69 -11.40
C THR A 21 -24.02 -6.38 -10.68
N LEU A 22 -23.58 -5.26 -11.26
CA LEU A 22 -23.90 -3.91 -10.77
C LEU A 22 -25.15 -3.34 -11.48
N PRO A 23 -25.93 -2.47 -10.82
CA PRO A 23 -27.05 -1.78 -11.45
C PRO A 23 -26.63 -0.93 -12.67
N PRO A 24 -27.58 -0.60 -13.57
CA PRO A 24 -27.37 0.34 -14.67
C PRO A 24 -26.80 1.69 -14.20
N VAL A 25 -25.80 2.22 -14.91
CA VAL A 25 -25.24 3.57 -14.68
C VAL A 25 -24.99 4.25 -16.02
N ALA A 26 -25.60 5.42 -16.22
CA ALA A 26 -25.58 6.18 -17.47
C ALA A 26 -25.91 5.30 -18.70
N ALA A 27 -24.98 5.14 -19.65
CA ALA A 27 -25.16 4.32 -20.84
C ALA A 27 -24.99 2.80 -20.60
N TYR A 28 -24.43 2.38 -19.46
CA TYR A 28 -24.06 0.99 -19.20
C TYR A 28 -25.15 0.25 -18.41
N GLN A 29 -25.97 -0.56 -19.09
CA GLN A 29 -27.13 -1.22 -18.46
C GLN A 29 -26.89 -2.65 -17.94
N HIS A 30 -25.87 -3.35 -18.45
CA HIS A 30 -25.57 -4.73 -18.06
C HIS A 30 -24.10 -4.83 -17.65
N ARG A 31 -23.83 -4.59 -16.36
CA ARG A 31 -22.48 -4.55 -15.79
C ARG A 31 -22.22 -5.83 -15.00
N LEU A 32 -21.19 -6.57 -15.38
CA LEU A 32 -20.74 -7.81 -14.72
C LEU A 32 -19.29 -7.60 -14.24
N VAL A 33 -19.06 -7.77 -12.95
CA VAL A 33 -17.76 -7.59 -12.29
C VAL A 33 -17.14 -8.95 -12.01
N PHE A 34 -15.81 -9.04 -12.17
CA PHE A 34 -14.99 -10.23 -11.91
C PHE A 34 -13.80 -9.83 -11.02
N ASP A 35 -13.95 -9.93 -9.70
CA ASP A 35 -12.84 -9.69 -8.78
C ASP A 35 -12.01 -10.97 -8.61
N LEU A 36 -10.73 -10.92 -8.99
CA LEU A 36 -9.83 -12.07 -9.00
C LEU A 36 -8.78 -11.96 -7.87
N TYR A 37 -9.13 -12.42 -6.67
CA TYR A 37 -8.20 -12.44 -5.54
C TYR A 37 -7.30 -13.69 -5.60
N PRO A 38 -5.96 -13.59 -5.45
CA PRO A 38 -5.11 -14.77 -5.42
C PRO A 38 -5.39 -15.65 -4.19
N THR A 39 -5.35 -16.99 -4.33
CA THR A 39 -5.59 -17.91 -3.19
C THR A 39 -4.51 -17.82 -2.12
N VAL A 40 -3.29 -17.44 -2.52
CA VAL A 40 -2.20 -17.06 -1.64
C VAL A 40 -1.80 -15.65 -2.07
N ALA A 41 -2.14 -14.66 -1.26
CA ALA A 41 -1.55 -13.34 -1.42
C ALA A 41 -0.07 -13.44 -0.99
N ALA A 42 0.86 -13.20 -1.92
CA ALA A 42 2.24 -12.88 -1.53
C ALA A 42 2.20 -11.68 -0.58
N ASP A 43 3.02 -11.68 0.48
CA ASP A 43 2.98 -10.59 1.44
C ASP A 43 3.45 -9.29 0.74
N PRO A 44 2.64 -8.23 0.68
CA PRO A 44 3.08 -6.96 0.12
C PRO A 44 4.28 -6.36 0.88
N LEU A 45 4.54 -6.75 2.13
CA LEU A 45 5.77 -6.42 2.85
C LEU A 45 7.00 -7.14 2.26
N GLU A 46 6.91 -8.45 2.01
CA GLU A 46 7.98 -9.21 1.33
C GLU A 46 8.27 -8.63 -0.06
N ALA A 47 7.22 -8.25 -0.81
CA ALA A 47 7.36 -7.65 -2.13
C ALA A 47 8.17 -6.34 -2.09
N LEU A 48 7.86 -5.42 -1.16
CA LEU A 48 8.59 -4.15 -0.99
C LEU A 48 10.05 -4.37 -0.58
N ILE A 49 10.33 -5.39 0.23
CA ILE A 49 11.69 -5.78 0.64
C ILE A 49 12.45 -6.38 -0.55
N ALA A 50 11.84 -7.29 -1.30
CA ALA A 50 12.44 -7.92 -2.47
C ALA A 50 12.73 -6.91 -3.59
N GLU A 51 11.82 -5.97 -3.82
CA GLU A 51 11.98 -4.85 -4.76
C GLU A 51 13.17 -3.96 -4.34
N ARG A 52 13.23 -3.53 -3.07
CA ARG A 52 14.36 -2.75 -2.54
C ARG A 52 15.70 -3.51 -2.63
N LEU A 53 15.69 -4.83 -2.45
CA LEU A 53 16.87 -5.69 -2.61
C LEU A 53 17.32 -5.86 -4.07
N GLN A 54 16.41 -5.70 -5.05
CA GLN A 54 16.76 -5.65 -6.47
C GLN A 54 17.38 -4.29 -6.83
N ASP A 55 16.79 -3.19 -6.35
CA ASP A 55 17.33 -1.84 -6.55
C ASP A 55 18.75 -1.69 -5.97
N SER A 56 19.03 -2.28 -4.79
CA SER A 56 20.39 -2.32 -4.20
C SER A 56 21.43 -3.07 -5.05
N ARG A 57 21.02 -3.86 -6.04
CA ARG A 57 21.91 -4.72 -6.85
C ARG A 57 22.17 -4.18 -8.25
N GLN A 58 21.49 -3.10 -8.68
CA GLN A 58 21.79 -2.44 -9.94
C GLN A 58 22.85 -1.34 -9.72
N PRO A 59 24.01 -1.39 -10.41
CA PRO A 59 24.95 -0.27 -10.41
C PRO A 59 24.34 0.97 -11.06
N ALA A 60 24.67 2.15 -10.56
CA ALA A 60 24.29 3.40 -11.19
C ALA A 60 24.86 3.48 -12.64
N PRO A 61 24.12 4.03 -13.61
CA PRO A 61 24.59 4.15 -14.98
C PRO A 61 25.84 5.04 -15.05
N ALA A 62 26.86 4.57 -15.77
CA ALA A 62 28.10 5.31 -15.93
C ALA A 62 27.88 6.63 -16.70
N GLY A 63 28.63 7.67 -16.30
CA GLY A 63 28.52 9.01 -16.89
C GLY A 63 28.91 9.05 -18.39
N PRO A 64 28.49 10.10 -19.11
CA PRO A 64 28.59 10.15 -20.57
C PRO A 64 30.04 10.28 -21.06
N GLY A 65 30.57 9.23 -21.69
CA GLY A 65 31.87 9.25 -22.33
C GLY A 65 32.08 8.08 -23.30
N GLY A 66 32.46 8.39 -24.55
CA GLY A 66 32.81 7.41 -25.58
C GLY A 66 31.70 7.14 -26.60
N ASN A 67 32.02 7.34 -27.88
CA ASN A 67 31.10 7.06 -28.99
C ASN A 67 30.82 5.55 -29.10
N SER A 68 29.55 5.19 -29.27
CA SER A 68 29.15 3.94 -29.94
C SER A 68 28.13 4.28 -31.02
N ALA A 69 28.20 3.61 -32.16
CA ALA A 69 27.38 3.93 -33.33
C ALA A 69 25.90 3.56 -33.11
N ALA A 70 24.99 4.36 -33.67
CA ALA A 70 23.55 4.16 -33.51
C ALA A 70 23.05 2.90 -34.22
N ALA A 71 23.04 1.77 -33.51
CA ALA A 71 22.26 0.61 -33.88
C ALA A 71 20.77 0.96 -33.80
N LYS A 72 20.04 0.85 -34.92
CA LYS A 72 18.58 0.95 -34.91
C LYS A 72 18.00 -0.15 -34.01
N PRO A 73 16.98 0.13 -33.18
CA PRO A 73 16.22 -0.93 -32.55
C PRO A 73 15.66 -1.88 -33.62
N ALA A 74 15.85 -3.19 -33.44
CA ALA A 74 15.07 -4.16 -34.18
C ALA A 74 13.59 -3.99 -33.79
N PRO A 75 12.64 -4.10 -34.73
CA PRO A 75 11.22 -4.02 -34.39
C PRO A 75 10.87 -5.15 -33.43
N LEU A 76 10.18 -4.81 -32.34
CA LEU A 76 9.54 -5.80 -31.47
C LEU A 76 8.54 -6.60 -32.31
N PRO A 77 8.44 -7.94 -32.12
CA PRO A 77 7.44 -8.73 -32.84
C PRO A 77 6.04 -8.25 -32.48
N ASP A 78 5.18 -8.07 -33.47
CA ASP A 78 3.77 -7.75 -33.28
C ASP A 78 2.98 -9.05 -33.01
N PRO A 79 2.55 -9.31 -31.76
CA PRO A 79 1.85 -10.54 -31.42
C PRO A 79 0.43 -10.59 -32.04
N LEU A 80 -0.11 -9.45 -32.49
CA LEU A 80 -1.41 -9.38 -33.15
C LEU A 80 -1.29 -9.77 -34.63
N GLY A 81 -0.21 -9.36 -35.30
CA GLY A 81 0.14 -9.77 -36.66
C GLY A 81 0.35 -11.29 -36.79
N GLU A 82 1.08 -11.90 -35.85
CA GLU A 82 1.27 -13.37 -35.83
C GLU A 82 -0.05 -14.12 -35.62
N LEU A 83 -0.94 -13.61 -34.76
CA LEU A 83 -2.25 -14.23 -34.49
C LEU A 83 -3.18 -14.19 -35.71
N ILE A 84 -3.05 -13.18 -36.58
CA ILE A 84 -3.80 -13.08 -37.84
C ILE A 84 -3.28 -14.12 -38.85
N ALA A 85 -1.96 -14.30 -38.95
CA ALA A 85 -1.35 -15.30 -39.82
C ALA A 85 -1.74 -16.75 -39.44
N GLN A 86 -1.86 -17.04 -38.14
CA GLN A 86 -2.29 -18.36 -37.64
C GLN A 86 -3.74 -18.74 -38.00
N ARG A 87 -4.56 -17.77 -38.46
CA ARG A 87 -6.00 -17.98 -38.63
C ARG A 87 -6.43 -18.54 -40.00
N ASN A 88 -5.51 -18.82 -40.93
CA ASN A 88 -5.89 -19.27 -42.27
C ASN A 88 -4.88 -20.22 -42.98
N PRO A 89 -4.75 -21.49 -42.56
CA PRO A 89 -4.00 -22.51 -43.29
C PRO A 89 -4.88 -23.35 -44.24
N SER A 90 -4.53 -23.44 -45.53
CA SER A 90 -5.21 -24.30 -46.51
C SER A 90 -4.29 -25.43 -47.02
N ALA A 91 -4.80 -26.67 -46.97
CA ALA A 91 -4.26 -27.91 -47.56
C ALA A 91 -2.97 -28.53 -46.92
N PRO A 92 -2.73 -29.87 -47.06
CA PRO A 92 -2.14 -30.66 -45.95
C PRO A 92 -0.96 -31.62 -46.27
N SER A 93 -0.22 -32.00 -45.22
CA SER A 93 0.69 -33.17 -45.12
C SER A 93 1.20 -33.36 -43.66
N SER A 94 1.57 -34.53 -43.11
CA SER A 94 1.04 -35.92 -43.22
C SER A 94 1.68 -36.84 -42.13
N ALA A 95 1.12 -38.05 -41.95
CA ALA A 95 1.70 -39.25 -41.28
C ALA A 95 1.98 -39.28 -39.74
N SER A 96 2.16 -40.51 -39.23
CA SER A 96 2.34 -41.00 -37.84
C SER A 96 3.08 -42.38 -37.90
N PRO A 97 3.32 -43.23 -36.85
CA PRO A 97 2.73 -43.32 -35.48
C PRO A 97 3.77 -43.64 -34.34
N ALA A 98 3.31 -44.22 -33.21
CA ALA A 98 4.10 -44.57 -32.00
C ALA A 98 4.01 -46.07 -31.59
N PRO A 99 4.83 -46.53 -30.60
CA PRO A 99 4.64 -47.76 -29.79
C PRO A 99 4.36 -47.48 -28.28
N VAL A 100 4.24 -48.52 -27.42
CA VAL A 100 3.44 -48.46 -26.16
C VAL A 100 3.91 -49.36 -24.97
N ALA A 101 3.66 -48.89 -23.72
CA ALA A 101 3.49 -49.59 -22.41
C ALA A 101 4.68 -50.09 -21.53
N GLY A 102 4.42 -50.16 -20.19
CA GLY A 102 5.23 -50.84 -19.15
C GLY A 102 4.86 -50.49 -17.68
N ARG A 103 4.54 -51.48 -16.81
CA ARG A 103 4.19 -51.40 -15.35
C ARG A 103 3.97 -52.85 -14.78
N PRO A 104 3.81 -53.13 -13.46
CA PRO A 104 4.27 -52.49 -12.20
C PRO A 104 4.83 -53.54 -11.16
N GLU A 105 4.47 -53.44 -9.85
CA GLU A 105 4.64 -54.39 -8.70
C GLU A 105 5.96 -54.31 -7.88
N LEU A 106 6.05 -54.60 -6.54
CA LEU A 106 5.06 -54.98 -5.49
C LEU A 106 5.51 -54.55 -4.04
N LYS A 107 4.70 -54.89 -3.02
CA LYS A 107 4.88 -54.77 -1.53
C LYS A 107 4.99 -56.21 -0.90
N PRO A 108 5.18 -56.50 0.43
CA PRO A 108 4.73 -55.77 1.64
C PRO A 108 5.62 -55.90 2.93
N SER A 109 5.02 -55.66 4.12
CA SER A 109 5.59 -55.78 5.48
C SER A 109 4.98 -56.96 6.30
N PRO A 110 5.53 -57.29 7.49
CA PRO A 110 4.83 -57.90 8.62
C PRO A 110 4.81 -56.99 9.89
N THR A 111 4.56 -57.53 11.09
CA THR A 111 3.91 -56.79 12.22
C THR A 111 4.26 -57.29 13.65
N LEU A 112 4.03 -56.43 14.68
CA LEU A 112 3.86 -56.72 16.14
C LEU A 112 5.14 -57.11 16.95
N GLY A 113 5.26 -56.94 18.28
CA GLY A 113 4.40 -56.29 19.31
C GLY A 113 4.54 -56.96 20.70
N THR A 114 4.37 -56.26 21.85
CA THR A 114 3.95 -56.78 23.21
C THR A 114 3.99 -55.71 24.32
N SER A 115 3.42 -56.02 25.50
CA SER A 115 3.16 -55.09 26.63
C SER A 115 4.01 -55.35 27.88
N GLY A 116 4.12 -54.35 28.77
CA GLY A 116 4.64 -54.50 30.14
C GLY A 116 4.28 -53.30 31.02
N SER A 117 3.96 -53.53 32.29
CA SER A 117 3.56 -52.50 33.28
C SER A 117 3.96 -52.95 34.68
N LEU A 118 4.20 -51.99 35.61
CA LEU A 118 3.62 -51.91 36.97
C LEU A 118 4.47 -51.05 37.93
N HIS A 119 3.77 -50.17 38.65
CA HIS A 119 4.10 -49.64 39.99
C HIS A 119 5.43 -48.89 40.24
N GLY A 120 5.42 -48.14 41.34
CA GLY A 120 6.58 -47.49 41.96
C GLY A 120 6.24 -47.09 43.39
N THR A 121 7.23 -46.58 44.14
CA THR A 121 7.08 -45.95 45.46
C THR A 121 8.26 -45.00 45.70
N ALA A 122 8.09 -44.04 46.61
CA ALA A 122 9.11 -43.05 46.94
C ALA A 122 9.74 -43.30 48.31
N GLN A 123 10.99 -42.87 48.51
CA GLN A 123 11.41 -42.09 49.68
C GLN A 123 12.82 -41.50 49.53
N ALA A 124 13.10 -40.45 50.31
CA ALA A 124 14.44 -39.91 50.54
C ALA A 124 14.99 -40.41 51.88
N PRO A 125 16.23 -40.07 52.24
CA PRO A 125 16.38 -39.32 53.49
C PRO A 125 17.32 -38.11 53.40
N ALA A 126 17.28 -37.29 54.46
CA ALA A 126 18.19 -36.17 54.73
C ALA A 126 19.49 -36.67 55.41
N SER A 127 20.49 -35.89 55.83
CA SER A 127 20.77 -34.44 55.84
C SER A 127 22.26 -34.23 56.19
N ALA A 128 22.90 -33.13 55.78
CA ALA A 128 24.21 -32.71 56.29
C ALA A 128 24.34 -31.18 56.37
N SER A 129 25.07 -30.69 57.37
CA SER A 129 25.22 -29.25 57.71
C SER A 129 26.46 -28.61 57.07
N PRO A 130 26.55 -27.26 56.97
CA PRO A 130 27.33 -26.61 55.91
C PRO A 130 28.78 -26.20 56.26
N PRO A 131 29.67 -26.08 55.26
CA PRO A 131 30.93 -25.33 55.37
C PRO A 131 30.73 -23.81 55.28
N GLY A 132 31.79 -23.05 55.58
CA GLY A 132 31.76 -21.58 55.72
C GLY A 132 31.63 -20.75 54.42
N PRO A 133 31.56 -19.41 54.55
CA PRO A 133 31.22 -18.51 53.44
C PRO A 133 32.34 -18.37 52.39
N ALA A 134 32.01 -18.72 51.14
CA ALA A 134 32.82 -18.43 49.97
C ALA A 134 32.79 -16.94 49.59
N PRO A 135 33.85 -16.39 48.94
CA PRO A 135 33.89 -14.99 48.52
C PRO A 135 32.84 -14.68 47.43
N ARG A 136 32.36 -13.43 47.40
CA ARG A 136 31.39 -12.99 46.39
C ARG A 136 31.99 -13.08 44.97
N PRO A 137 31.23 -13.55 43.96
CA PRO A 137 31.69 -13.52 42.58
C PRO A 137 31.90 -12.07 42.12
N ALA A 138 32.97 -11.84 41.37
CA ALA A 138 33.22 -10.54 40.76
C ALA A 138 32.15 -10.20 39.72
N LYS A 139 31.82 -8.91 39.62
CA LYS A 139 30.95 -8.40 38.56
C LYS A 139 31.62 -8.68 37.20
N PRO A 140 30.95 -9.32 36.22
CA PRO A 140 31.52 -9.44 34.88
C PRO A 140 31.88 -8.06 34.34
N ALA A 141 33.06 -7.94 33.72
CA ALA A 141 33.43 -6.72 33.03
C ALA A 141 32.42 -6.45 31.91
N ALA A 142 32.00 -5.20 31.74
CA ALA A 142 31.16 -4.83 30.62
C ALA A 142 31.96 -5.06 29.33
N ASN A 143 31.44 -5.90 28.43
CA ASN A 143 32.07 -6.09 27.14
C ASN A 143 31.72 -4.87 26.25
N GLU A 144 32.60 -3.87 26.23
CA GLU A 144 32.47 -2.66 25.41
C GLU A 144 32.74 -2.95 23.93
N SER A 145 31.88 -3.79 23.35
CA SER A 145 31.81 -4.11 21.92
C SER A 145 30.37 -4.34 21.45
N ALA A 146 29.40 -3.73 22.16
CA ALA A 146 28.07 -3.48 21.62
C ALA A 146 28.14 -2.32 20.61
N GLU A 147 28.82 -2.53 19.48
CA GLU A 147 28.53 -1.76 18.28
C GLU A 147 27.02 -1.90 18.02
N ALA A 148 26.31 -0.79 18.08
CA ALA A 148 24.88 -0.78 17.79
C ALA A 148 24.71 -1.12 16.30
N GLN A 149 24.47 -2.39 16.00
CA GLN A 149 24.13 -2.83 14.65
C GLN A 149 22.98 -1.97 14.16
N ALA A 150 23.27 -1.10 13.19
CA ALA A 150 22.27 -0.30 12.53
C ALA A 150 21.35 -1.27 11.77
N THR A 151 20.25 -1.65 12.41
CA THR A 151 19.19 -2.45 11.80
C THR A 151 18.51 -1.58 10.76
N ASP A 152 19.05 -1.63 9.55
CA ASP A 152 18.76 -0.74 8.42
C ASP A 152 17.32 -0.95 7.94
N ARG A 153 16.38 -0.35 8.67
CA ARG A 153 14.97 -0.74 8.59
C ARG A 153 14.30 0.00 7.46
N LEU A 154 13.64 -0.75 6.57
CA LEU A 154 12.84 -0.15 5.51
C LEU A 154 11.72 0.71 6.14
N ILE A 155 11.72 2.01 5.88
CA ILE A 155 10.62 2.90 6.27
C ILE A 155 9.55 2.80 5.17
N ILE A 156 8.33 2.40 5.53
CA ILE A 156 7.27 2.17 4.54
C ILE A 156 6.25 3.30 4.60
N ILE A 157 6.05 4.01 3.49
CA ILE A 157 5.07 5.09 3.36
C ILE A 157 3.91 4.56 2.52
N ALA A 158 2.73 4.44 3.12
CA ALA A 158 1.52 4.10 2.37
C ALA A 158 0.96 5.37 1.71
N LEU A 159 1.07 5.44 0.38
CA LEU A 159 0.44 6.47 -0.45
C LEU A 159 -0.93 5.99 -0.91
N ASP A 160 -1.93 6.84 -0.74
CA ASP A 160 -3.31 6.54 -1.09
C ASP A 160 -3.88 7.60 -2.06
N PRO A 161 -3.72 7.43 -3.38
CA PRO A 161 -4.38 8.30 -4.35
C PRO A 161 -5.90 8.07 -4.31
N GLY A 162 -6.64 9.10 -3.95
CA GLY A 162 -8.11 9.08 -3.77
C GLY A 162 -8.87 8.52 -4.97
N HIS A 163 -10.09 8.04 -4.74
CA HIS A 163 -11.02 7.59 -5.79
C HIS A 163 -10.42 6.47 -6.69
N GLY A 164 -10.81 6.40 -7.97
CA GLY A 164 -10.31 5.43 -8.95
C GLY A 164 -11.41 4.57 -9.57
N GLY A 165 -11.20 4.09 -10.80
CA GLY A 165 -12.17 3.27 -11.54
C GLY A 165 -13.50 4.00 -11.76
N GLU A 166 -14.59 3.40 -11.27
CA GLU A 166 -15.95 3.95 -11.21
C GLU A 166 -16.05 5.32 -10.54
N ASP A 167 -15.22 5.60 -9.53
CA ASP A 167 -15.24 6.87 -8.80
C ASP A 167 -14.24 7.86 -9.44
N PRO A 168 -14.71 8.93 -10.12
CA PRO A 168 -13.83 9.94 -10.68
C PRO A 168 -13.23 10.89 -9.62
N GLY A 169 -13.78 10.90 -8.40
CA GLY A 169 -13.64 12.01 -7.47
C GLY A 169 -14.32 13.28 -7.99
N ALA A 170 -13.82 14.43 -7.56
CA ALA A 170 -14.19 15.71 -8.13
C ALA A 170 -13.83 15.82 -9.63
N THR A 171 -14.67 16.54 -10.38
CA THR A 171 -14.39 16.89 -11.79
C THR A 171 -14.37 18.40 -11.93
N GLY A 172 -13.27 18.93 -12.45
CA GLY A 172 -13.06 20.36 -12.69
C GLY A 172 -13.81 20.89 -13.92
N PRO A 173 -13.93 22.21 -14.07
CA PRO A 173 -14.72 22.84 -15.13
C PRO A 173 -14.18 22.58 -16.56
N SER A 174 -12.91 22.22 -16.73
CA SER A 174 -12.33 21.78 -18.00
C SER A 174 -12.47 20.26 -18.24
N GLY A 175 -13.16 19.54 -17.36
CA GLY A 175 -13.32 18.09 -17.40
C GLY A 175 -12.18 17.29 -16.77
N THR A 176 -11.26 17.95 -16.05
CA THR A 176 -10.16 17.26 -15.34
C THR A 176 -10.72 16.43 -14.19
N ARG A 177 -10.37 15.15 -14.08
CA ARG A 177 -10.85 14.27 -13.00
C ARG A 177 -9.80 14.15 -11.91
N GLU A 178 -10.22 14.30 -10.66
CA GLU A 178 -9.36 14.18 -9.48
C GLU A 178 -8.58 12.87 -9.47
N LYS A 179 -9.24 11.74 -9.76
CA LYS A 179 -8.62 10.40 -9.73
C LYS A 179 -7.38 10.25 -10.61
N ASP A 180 -7.28 11.01 -11.70
CA ASP A 180 -6.15 10.97 -12.64
C ASP A 180 -4.98 11.83 -12.12
N VAL A 181 -5.31 13.01 -11.60
CA VAL A 181 -4.38 13.99 -11.02
C VAL A 181 -3.69 13.41 -9.78
N VAL A 182 -4.46 12.86 -8.84
CA VAL A 182 -3.92 12.34 -7.58
C VAL A 182 -3.07 11.09 -7.78
N LEU A 183 -3.39 10.25 -8.77
CA LEU A 183 -2.57 9.11 -9.16
C LEU A 183 -1.22 9.57 -9.75
N SER A 184 -1.25 10.58 -10.62
CA SER A 184 -0.04 11.16 -11.22
C SER A 184 0.91 11.73 -10.16
N ILE A 185 0.37 12.51 -9.21
CA ILE A 185 1.12 13.05 -8.06
C ILE A 185 1.65 11.93 -7.16
N ALA A 186 0.86 10.87 -6.92
CA ALA A 186 1.27 9.73 -6.10
C ALA A 186 2.42 8.93 -6.72
N HIS A 187 2.49 8.79 -8.06
CA HIS A 187 3.63 8.17 -8.73
C HIS A 187 4.90 9.04 -8.61
N LEU A 188 4.79 10.34 -8.86
CA LEU A 188 5.90 11.29 -8.69
C LEU A 188 6.44 11.31 -7.26
N LEU A 189 5.57 11.15 -6.26
CA LEU A 189 5.95 11.04 -4.85
C LEU A 189 6.53 9.65 -4.51
N ARG A 190 6.03 8.56 -5.10
CA ARG A 190 6.60 7.21 -4.95
C ARG A 190 8.07 7.17 -5.38
N GLU A 191 8.38 7.76 -6.54
CA GLU A 191 9.75 7.83 -7.07
C GLU A 191 10.70 8.53 -6.09
N ARG A 192 10.28 9.68 -5.55
CA ARG A 192 11.03 10.46 -4.55
C ARG A 192 11.24 9.69 -3.26
N ILE A 193 10.21 9.02 -2.74
CA ILE A 193 10.32 8.21 -1.52
C ILE A 193 11.26 7.02 -1.75
N ASN A 194 11.13 6.31 -2.87
CA ASN A 194 11.96 5.14 -3.18
C ASN A 194 13.45 5.49 -3.39
N ALA A 195 13.76 6.74 -3.78
CA ALA A 195 15.11 7.23 -3.98
C ALA A 195 15.81 7.73 -2.70
N THR A 196 15.07 7.95 -1.60
CA THR A 196 15.60 8.62 -0.40
C THR A 196 15.82 7.70 0.79
N THR A 197 16.86 8.04 1.56
CA THR A 197 17.28 7.39 2.79
C THR A 197 17.29 8.40 3.94
N VAL A 198 16.68 8.09 5.08
CA VAL A 198 16.55 8.98 6.24
C VAL A 198 17.25 8.40 7.46
N LYS A 199 18.33 9.06 7.91
CA LYS A 199 19.16 8.61 9.07
C LYS A 199 19.65 7.16 8.89
N GLY A 200 20.25 6.85 7.74
CA GLY A 200 20.68 5.50 7.34
C GLY A 200 19.57 4.63 6.73
N ASN A 201 18.37 4.72 7.29
CA ASN A 201 17.24 3.85 6.95
C ASN A 201 16.63 4.19 5.56
N PRO A 202 16.60 3.25 4.60
CA PRO A 202 15.99 3.48 3.29
C PRO A 202 14.47 3.58 3.38
N MET A 203 13.83 4.32 2.47
CA MET A 203 12.37 4.39 2.37
C MET A 203 11.80 3.58 1.19
N ARG A 204 10.53 3.16 1.28
CA ARG A 204 9.74 2.64 0.17
C ARG A 204 8.31 3.19 0.24
N ALA A 205 7.77 3.59 -0.90
CA ALA A 205 6.36 3.94 -1.03
C ALA A 205 5.55 2.73 -1.51
N PHE A 206 4.54 2.37 -0.74
CA PHE A 206 3.50 1.41 -1.09
C PHE A 206 2.26 2.16 -1.57
N MET A 207 1.66 1.78 -2.68
CA MET A 207 0.45 2.45 -3.21
C MET A 207 -0.81 1.62 -2.94
N THR A 208 -1.90 2.24 -2.46
CA THR A 208 -3.20 1.54 -2.31
C THR A 208 -3.81 1.16 -3.66
N ARG A 209 -3.58 1.99 -4.69
CA ARG A 209 -3.73 1.70 -6.11
C ARG A 209 -2.60 2.36 -6.90
N ASP A 210 -2.12 1.68 -7.93
CA ASP A 210 -1.07 2.11 -8.85
C ASP A 210 -1.58 2.24 -10.29
N ALA A 211 -2.89 2.11 -10.49
CA ALA A 211 -3.58 2.29 -11.77
C ALA A 211 -5.02 2.83 -11.53
N ASP A 212 -5.80 2.94 -12.60
CA ASP A 212 -7.19 3.41 -12.57
C ASP A 212 -8.19 2.29 -12.21
N PHE A 213 -8.21 1.89 -10.94
CA PHE A 213 -9.21 0.99 -10.37
C PHE A 213 -9.73 1.49 -9.02
N PHE A 214 -10.97 1.15 -8.67
CA PHE A 214 -11.55 1.55 -7.39
C PHE A 214 -10.95 0.75 -6.23
N VAL A 215 -10.74 1.41 -5.08
CA VAL A 215 -10.36 0.76 -3.82
C VAL A 215 -11.27 1.26 -2.71
N PRO A 216 -11.96 0.37 -1.96
CA PRO A 216 -12.84 0.78 -0.87
C PRO A 216 -12.07 1.41 0.29
N LEU A 217 -12.68 2.36 1.00
CA LEU A 217 -12.04 3.16 2.06
C LEU A 217 -11.45 2.30 3.18
N HIS A 218 -12.15 1.23 3.59
CA HIS A 218 -11.63 0.29 4.59
C HIS A 218 -10.48 -0.58 4.05
N VAL A 219 -10.49 -0.93 2.76
CA VAL A 219 -9.41 -1.69 2.10
C VAL A 219 -8.14 -0.86 1.97
N ARG A 220 -8.24 0.46 1.78
CA ARG A 220 -7.08 1.39 1.80
C ARG A 220 -6.35 1.33 3.13
N VAL A 221 -7.09 1.42 4.24
CA VAL A 221 -6.57 1.28 5.61
C VAL A 221 -5.97 -0.10 5.84
N ASP A 222 -6.68 -1.16 5.49
CA ASP A 222 -6.21 -2.55 5.66
C ASP A 222 -4.92 -2.82 4.88
N LYS A 223 -4.80 -2.34 3.64
CA LYS A 223 -3.57 -2.47 2.83
C LYS A 223 -2.38 -1.83 3.54
N ALA A 224 -2.54 -0.60 4.04
CA ALA A 224 -1.49 0.13 4.77
C ALA A 224 -1.07 -0.58 6.08
N ARG A 225 -2.03 -1.17 6.80
CA ARG A 225 -1.78 -1.95 8.03
C ARG A 225 -1.08 -3.27 7.75
N ARG A 226 -1.39 -3.96 6.65
CA ARG A 226 -0.71 -5.22 6.24
C ARG A 226 0.78 -4.99 5.96
N VAL A 227 1.14 -3.94 5.22
CA VAL A 227 2.56 -3.57 4.99
C VAL A 227 3.23 -2.90 6.20
N GLN A 228 2.56 -2.84 7.35
CA GLN A 228 3.05 -2.22 8.59
C GLN A 228 3.61 -0.81 8.38
N ALA A 229 2.91 0.02 7.60
CA ALA A 229 3.41 1.33 7.18
C ALA A 229 3.74 2.24 8.37
N ASP A 230 4.81 3.02 8.20
CA ASP A 230 5.35 3.97 9.15
C ASP A 230 4.66 5.35 9.04
N LEU A 231 4.07 5.67 7.88
CA LEU A 231 3.12 6.78 7.65
C LEU A 231 2.04 6.37 6.62
N PHE A 232 0.89 7.02 6.68
CA PHE A 232 -0.18 6.95 5.67
C PHE A 232 -0.52 8.35 5.17
N VAL A 233 -0.46 8.54 3.84
CA VAL A 233 -0.71 9.82 3.17
C VAL A 233 -1.73 9.60 2.05
N SER A 234 -2.97 10.00 2.32
CA SER A 234 -4.03 10.06 1.32
C SER A 234 -3.95 11.36 0.53
N ILE A 235 -4.11 11.29 -0.79
CA ILE A 235 -3.87 12.39 -1.73
C ILE A 235 -5.16 12.67 -2.52
N HIS A 236 -5.67 13.88 -2.36
CA HIS A 236 -6.94 14.35 -2.91
C HIS A 236 -6.77 15.71 -3.61
N ALA A 237 -7.76 16.10 -4.42
CA ALA A 237 -7.83 17.36 -5.14
C ALA A 237 -9.31 17.82 -5.23
N ASP A 238 -9.98 17.90 -4.07
CA ASP A 238 -11.43 17.95 -3.95
C ASP A 238 -12.10 19.17 -4.65
N ALA A 239 -13.40 19.07 -4.91
CA ALA A 239 -14.26 20.17 -5.33
C ALA A 239 -15.10 20.72 -4.17
N PHE A 240 -14.88 21.99 -3.84
CA PHE A 240 -15.73 22.74 -2.91
C PHE A 240 -17.01 23.26 -3.59
N ILE A 241 -18.04 23.56 -2.80
CA ILE A 241 -19.35 24.04 -3.31
C ILE A 241 -19.22 25.34 -4.12
N THR A 242 -18.22 26.17 -3.83
CA THR A 242 -17.96 27.42 -4.54
C THR A 242 -16.62 27.37 -5.30
N PRO A 243 -16.57 27.77 -6.58
CA PRO A 243 -15.34 27.77 -7.37
C PRO A 243 -14.31 28.83 -6.92
N ALA A 244 -14.63 29.63 -5.90
CA ALA A 244 -13.72 30.59 -5.29
C ALA A 244 -12.83 29.98 -4.18
N ALA A 245 -13.12 28.75 -3.73
CA ALA A 245 -12.22 28.01 -2.85
C ALA A 245 -10.96 27.60 -3.61
N ARG A 246 -9.79 27.93 -3.07
CA ARG A 246 -8.47 27.62 -3.65
C ARG A 246 -7.41 27.52 -2.56
N GLY A 247 -6.32 26.84 -2.88
CA GLY A 247 -5.18 26.55 -2.02
C GLY A 247 -5.25 25.18 -1.35
N ALA A 248 -4.09 24.63 -1.03
CA ALA A 248 -3.95 23.32 -0.41
C ALA A 248 -4.48 23.28 1.04
N SER A 249 -4.76 22.09 1.56
CA SER A 249 -5.01 21.85 3.00
C SER A 249 -4.55 20.46 3.40
N VAL A 250 -4.32 20.27 4.70
CA VAL A 250 -3.97 18.97 5.27
C VAL A 250 -4.89 18.67 6.44
N PHE A 251 -5.38 17.43 6.50
CA PHE A 251 -6.33 16.95 7.47
C PHE A 251 -5.77 15.75 8.25
N ALA A 252 -6.10 15.68 9.54
CA ALA A 252 -5.88 14.50 10.38
C ALA A 252 -7.22 13.97 10.94
N LEU A 253 -7.20 12.75 11.49
CA LEU A 253 -8.39 12.18 12.14
C LEU A 253 -8.82 13.04 13.35
N SER A 254 -10.14 13.16 13.56
CA SER A 254 -10.73 13.45 14.87
C SER A 254 -11.84 12.45 15.19
N GLN A 255 -11.91 12.06 16.46
CA GLN A 255 -12.93 11.16 17.00
C GLN A 255 -14.11 11.92 17.65
N SER A 256 -13.92 13.18 18.07
CA SER A 256 -14.87 13.93 18.91
C SER A 256 -15.60 15.07 18.17
N GLY A 257 -15.12 15.47 16.99
CA GLY A 257 -15.75 16.54 16.19
C GLY A 257 -14.79 17.14 15.16
N ALA A 258 -15.34 17.77 14.12
CA ALA A 258 -14.52 18.43 13.11
C ALA A 258 -14.09 19.84 13.56
N SER A 259 -12.88 20.26 13.18
CA SER A 259 -12.32 21.59 13.48
C SER A 259 -13.10 22.74 12.82
N SER A 260 -13.78 22.47 11.70
CA SER A 260 -14.62 23.44 11.01
C SER A 260 -15.79 22.76 10.28
N ALA A 261 -16.81 23.54 9.93
CA ALA A 261 -17.92 23.07 9.10
C ALA A 261 -17.45 22.59 7.71
N ALA A 262 -16.40 23.22 7.16
CA ALA A 262 -15.76 22.81 5.91
C ALA A 262 -15.11 21.43 6.04
N ALA A 263 -14.29 21.21 7.08
CA ALA A 263 -13.68 19.91 7.37
C ALA A 263 -14.74 18.82 7.60
N ARG A 264 -15.87 19.15 8.24
CA ARG A 264 -17.00 18.22 8.42
C ARG A 264 -17.69 17.88 7.10
N TRP A 265 -17.90 18.85 6.23
CA TRP A 265 -18.53 18.66 4.92
C TRP A 265 -17.66 17.78 4.02
N MET A 266 -16.36 18.06 3.96
CA MET A 266 -15.37 17.30 3.20
C MET A 266 -15.27 15.85 3.70
N ALA A 267 -15.11 15.61 5.00
CA ALA A 267 -15.14 14.24 5.53
C ALA A 267 -16.48 13.52 5.27
N ASN A 268 -17.60 14.23 5.27
CA ASN A 268 -18.91 13.67 4.89
C ASN A 268 -19.06 13.41 3.38
N LYS A 269 -18.21 14.00 2.54
CA LYS A 269 -18.14 13.75 1.09
C LYS A 269 -17.26 12.53 0.82
N GLU A 270 -16.04 12.53 1.34
CA GLU A 270 -15.05 11.46 1.12
C GLU A 270 -15.48 10.13 1.70
N ASN A 271 -16.18 10.14 2.85
CA ASN A 271 -16.80 8.95 3.42
C ASN A 271 -17.91 8.32 2.54
N ARG A 272 -18.21 8.88 1.36
CA ARG A 272 -19.18 8.36 0.39
C ARG A 272 -18.55 7.84 -0.90
N ALA A 273 -17.22 7.88 -1.05
CA ALA A 273 -16.51 7.29 -2.18
C ALA A 273 -16.95 5.84 -2.45
N ASP A 274 -17.08 5.01 -1.41
CA ASP A 274 -17.57 3.62 -1.53
C ASP A 274 -18.98 3.53 -2.17
N GLN A 275 -19.87 4.51 -1.94
CA GLN A 275 -21.20 4.55 -2.56
C GLN A 275 -21.13 4.91 -4.05
N VAL A 276 -20.16 5.74 -4.44
CA VAL A 276 -19.92 6.14 -5.84
C VAL A 276 -19.24 5.00 -6.61
N GLY A 277 -18.28 4.31 -5.99
CA GLY A 277 -17.63 3.09 -6.49
C GLY A 277 -18.57 1.87 -6.60
N GLY A 278 -19.87 2.03 -6.36
CA GLY A 278 -20.89 0.98 -6.55
C GLY A 278 -21.08 0.03 -5.38
N LEU A 279 -20.42 0.24 -4.24
CA LEU A 279 -20.60 -0.61 -3.06
C LEU A 279 -21.79 -0.15 -2.21
N ASN A 280 -22.75 -1.05 -2.04
CA ASN A 280 -23.80 -0.92 -1.02
C ASN A 280 -23.24 -1.16 0.38
N VAL A 281 -22.50 -0.17 0.91
CA VAL A 281 -21.87 -0.21 2.24
C VAL A 281 -22.93 -0.17 3.36
N LYS A 282 -23.55 -1.32 3.60
CA LYS A 282 -24.08 -1.73 4.91
C LYS A 282 -22.99 -2.43 5.74
N VAL A 283 -21.78 -1.86 5.75
CA VAL A 283 -20.79 -2.21 6.77
C VAL A 283 -21.32 -1.66 8.09
N GLN A 284 -21.90 -2.56 8.90
CA GLN A 284 -22.17 -2.27 10.30
C GLN A 284 -20.82 -2.06 11.02
N ASP A 285 -20.78 -1.20 12.04
CA ASP A 285 -19.61 -1.05 12.91
C ASP A 285 -19.36 -2.36 13.68
N ALA A 286 -18.65 -3.29 13.04
CA ALA A 286 -18.30 -4.61 13.56
C ALA A 286 -17.19 -4.50 14.61
N THR A 287 -17.53 -3.92 15.75
CA THR A 287 -16.79 -3.99 17.02
C THR A 287 -15.28 -3.72 16.91
N VAL A 288 -14.93 -2.46 16.63
CA VAL A 288 -13.62 -1.95 17.07
C VAL A 288 -13.47 -2.22 18.57
N GLN A 289 -12.38 -2.87 18.96
CA GLN A 289 -12.04 -3.25 20.35
C GLN A 289 -11.75 -2.00 21.21
N ARG A 290 -12.81 -1.23 21.49
CA ARG A 290 -12.82 0.15 22.00
C ARG A 290 -12.31 0.37 23.43
N ALA A 291 -11.81 -0.68 24.10
CA ALA A 291 -11.40 -0.61 25.51
C ALA A 291 -9.87 -0.76 25.74
N LEU A 292 -9.09 -1.06 24.69
CA LEU A 292 -7.64 -1.31 24.80
C LEU A 292 -6.78 -0.43 23.86
N LEU A 293 -7.39 0.52 23.14
CA LEU A 293 -6.72 1.27 22.06
C LEU A 293 -6.56 2.78 22.31
N ASP A 294 -7.27 3.36 23.28
CA ASP A 294 -7.47 4.82 23.35
C ASP A 294 -6.18 5.65 23.51
N MET A 295 -5.22 5.18 24.32
CA MET A 295 -3.92 5.87 24.44
C MET A 295 -3.08 5.75 23.16
N SER A 296 -3.08 4.58 22.51
CA SER A 296 -2.38 4.37 21.23
C SER A 296 -2.96 5.27 20.15
N THR A 297 -4.29 5.30 20.01
CA THR A 297 -4.95 6.13 19.00
C THR A 297 -4.82 7.63 19.29
N THR A 298 -4.80 8.05 20.56
CA THR A 298 -4.57 9.46 20.94
C THR A 298 -3.14 9.89 20.60
N ALA A 299 -2.13 9.08 20.93
CA ALA A 299 -0.76 9.31 20.48
C ALA A 299 -0.68 9.36 18.95
N GLN A 300 -1.43 8.46 18.27
CA GLN A 300 -1.39 8.36 16.83
C GLN A 300 -1.98 9.57 16.10
N ILE A 301 -3.06 10.15 16.63
CA ILE A 301 -3.64 11.41 16.15
C ILE A 301 -2.66 12.57 16.36
N ASN A 302 -1.98 12.64 17.52
CA ASN A 302 -0.99 13.67 17.78
C ASN A 302 0.20 13.60 16.80
N ASP A 303 0.70 12.42 16.46
CA ASP A 303 1.75 12.26 15.45
C ASP A 303 1.25 12.58 14.02
N SER A 304 -0.02 12.28 13.72
CA SER A 304 -0.66 12.70 12.47
C SER A 304 -0.74 14.23 12.35
N LEU A 305 -1.00 14.95 13.46
CA LEU A 305 -0.98 16.41 13.51
C LEU A 305 0.45 16.98 13.32
N LYS A 306 1.48 16.34 13.89
CA LYS A 306 2.88 16.71 13.65
C LYS A 306 3.27 16.53 12.18
N LEU A 307 2.91 15.38 11.59
CA LEU A 307 3.14 15.09 10.16
C LEU A 307 2.44 16.13 9.30
N GLY A 308 1.14 16.34 9.50
CA GLY A 308 0.37 17.31 8.72
C GLY A 308 0.93 18.73 8.83
N THR A 309 1.45 19.12 10.00
CA THR A 309 2.10 20.43 10.20
C THR A 309 3.41 20.55 9.41
N ALA A 310 4.19 19.46 9.32
CA ALA A 310 5.41 19.43 8.51
C ALA A 310 5.10 19.49 7.00
N LEU A 311 4.11 18.71 6.53
CA LEU A 311 3.62 18.76 5.14
C LEU A 311 3.11 20.17 4.78
N LEU A 312 2.20 20.72 5.58
CA LEU A 312 1.55 22.00 5.32
C LEU A 312 2.56 23.16 5.25
N GLY A 313 3.62 23.10 6.06
CA GLY A 313 4.73 24.06 6.03
C GLY A 313 5.48 24.05 4.69
N GLU A 314 5.80 22.87 4.15
CA GLU A 314 6.49 22.76 2.85
C GLU A 314 5.55 23.07 1.67
N ILE A 315 4.30 22.62 1.71
CA ILE A 315 3.31 22.88 0.65
C ILE A 315 3.06 24.40 0.51
N SER A 316 3.15 25.16 1.61
CA SER A 316 3.01 26.63 1.60
C SER A 316 4.06 27.37 0.76
N THR A 317 5.18 26.74 0.42
CA THR A 317 6.21 27.34 -0.46
C THR A 317 5.90 27.16 -1.96
N VAL A 318 4.98 26.25 -2.30
CA VAL A 318 4.59 25.88 -3.67
C VAL A 318 3.22 26.43 -4.05
N GLY A 319 2.37 26.73 -3.08
CA GLY A 319 1.06 27.32 -3.34
C GLY A 319 0.44 27.98 -2.11
N ARG A 320 -0.60 28.77 -2.39
CA ARG A 320 -1.50 29.27 -1.35
C ARG A 320 -2.05 28.10 -0.54
N LEU A 321 -2.15 28.27 0.78
CA LEU A 321 -2.95 27.40 1.63
C LEU A 321 -4.39 27.91 1.71
N HIS A 322 -5.37 27.01 1.69
CA HIS A 322 -6.75 27.32 2.06
C HIS A 322 -6.91 27.42 3.59
N LYS A 323 -6.15 26.62 4.36
CA LYS A 323 -6.05 26.71 5.82
C LYS A 323 -4.58 26.79 6.25
N PRO A 324 -4.19 27.74 7.12
CA PRO A 324 -2.82 27.87 7.63
C PRO A 324 -2.49 26.90 8.78
N LYS A 325 -3.39 25.94 9.07
CA LYS A 325 -3.25 24.92 10.11
C LYS A 325 -3.83 23.60 9.60
N VAL A 326 -3.37 22.49 10.18
CA VAL A 326 -3.99 21.18 9.98
C VAL A 326 -5.42 21.22 10.53
N GLU A 327 -6.39 20.87 9.70
CA GLU A 327 -7.78 20.68 10.13
C GLU A 327 -7.98 19.22 10.59
N GLN A 328 -9.09 18.92 11.27
CA GLN A 328 -9.43 17.56 11.67
C GLN A 328 -10.89 17.24 11.40
N ALA A 329 -11.19 16.01 11.01
CA ALA A 329 -12.55 15.50 10.89
C ALA A 329 -12.58 13.95 10.89
N GLY A 330 -13.79 13.37 10.86
CA GLY A 330 -14.02 11.93 10.92
C GLY A 330 -13.84 11.19 9.58
N PHE A 331 -12.77 11.48 8.85
CA PHE A 331 -12.42 10.76 7.61
C PHE A 331 -12.22 9.27 7.88
N ALA A 332 -12.92 8.40 7.16
CA ALA A 332 -12.87 6.95 7.32
C ALA A 332 -11.51 6.38 6.94
N VAL A 333 -10.87 6.93 5.91
CA VAL A 333 -9.55 6.53 5.42
C VAL A 333 -8.42 6.85 6.40
N LEU A 334 -8.65 7.74 7.37
CA LEU A 334 -7.66 8.11 8.40
C LEU A 334 -7.84 7.34 9.72
N LYS A 335 -8.65 6.26 9.74
CA LYS A 335 -8.97 5.48 10.95
C LYS A 335 -7.96 4.37 11.30
N ALA A 336 -6.73 4.40 10.77
CA ALA A 336 -5.68 3.47 11.21
C ALA A 336 -5.30 3.77 12.69
N PRO A 337 -5.46 2.82 13.63
CA PRO A 337 -5.19 3.07 15.06
C PRO A 337 -3.68 3.07 15.40
N ASP A 338 -2.84 2.68 14.44
CA ASP A 338 -1.44 2.28 14.57
C ASP A 338 -0.55 2.81 13.41
N ILE A 339 -1.03 3.77 12.63
CA ILE A 339 -0.26 4.46 11.56
C ILE A 339 -0.57 5.97 11.59
N PRO A 340 0.43 6.87 11.58
CA PRO A 340 0.18 8.31 11.49
C PRO A 340 -0.42 8.63 10.11
N SER A 341 -1.65 9.13 10.11
CA SER A 341 -2.53 9.15 8.94
C SER A 341 -3.01 10.57 8.64
N VAL A 342 -2.69 11.07 7.45
CA VAL A 342 -3.11 12.39 6.96
C VAL A 342 -3.74 12.31 5.58
N LEU A 343 -4.66 13.23 5.30
CA LEU A 343 -5.21 13.48 3.98
C LEU A 343 -4.73 14.85 3.50
N VAL A 344 -4.15 14.90 2.30
CA VAL A 344 -3.60 16.10 1.67
C VAL A 344 -4.50 16.50 0.52
N GLU A 345 -5.23 17.60 0.71
CA GLU A 345 -5.90 18.32 -0.37
C GLU A 345 -4.86 19.15 -1.12
N THR A 346 -4.53 18.70 -2.33
CA THR A 346 -3.46 19.28 -3.16
C THR A 346 -3.83 20.68 -3.64
N ALA A 347 -5.02 20.84 -4.20
CA ALA A 347 -5.72 22.09 -4.49
C ALA A 347 -7.21 21.80 -4.78
N PHE A 348 -8.06 22.82 -4.86
CA PHE A 348 -9.48 22.61 -5.16
C PHE A 348 -9.75 22.58 -6.68
N ILE A 349 -10.02 21.41 -7.26
CA ILE A 349 -10.22 21.25 -8.72
C ILE A 349 -11.47 21.96 -9.26
N SER A 350 -12.40 22.35 -8.38
CA SER A 350 -13.54 23.22 -8.71
C SER A 350 -13.17 24.66 -9.09
N ASN A 351 -11.94 25.10 -8.79
CA ASN A 351 -11.44 26.42 -9.18
C ASN A 351 -10.67 26.33 -10.51
N PRO A 352 -10.99 27.16 -11.54
CA PRO A 352 -10.31 27.08 -12.84
C PRO A 352 -8.80 27.37 -12.82
N GLU A 353 -8.31 28.22 -11.92
CA GLU A 353 -6.88 28.53 -11.79
C GLU A 353 -6.15 27.31 -11.21
N GLU A 354 -6.72 26.71 -10.17
CA GLU A 354 -6.16 25.52 -9.52
C GLU A 354 -6.28 24.28 -10.42
N GLU A 355 -7.36 24.10 -11.20
CA GLU A 355 -7.46 23.04 -12.21
C GLU A 355 -6.38 23.18 -13.29
N ALA A 356 -6.09 24.40 -13.75
CA ALA A 356 -5.01 24.65 -14.70
C ALA A 356 -3.63 24.32 -14.09
N ARG A 357 -3.42 24.61 -12.80
CA ARG A 357 -2.20 24.23 -12.07
C ARG A 357 -2.10 22.72 -11.86
N LEU A 358 -3.16 22.04 -11.44
CA LEU A 358 -3.21 20.60 -11.24
C LEU A 358 -2.93 19.79 -12.53
N ARG A 359 -3.13 20.39 -13.71
CA ARG A 359 -2.74 19.84 -15.01
C ARG A 359 -1.30 20.13 -15.45
N SER A 360 -0.56 21.01 -14.77
CA SER A 360 0.85 21.31 -15.07
C SER A 360 1.78 20.24 -14.47
N PRO A 361 2.61 19.56 -15.28
CA PRO A 361 3.62 18.62 -14.78
C PRO A 361 4.62 19.30 -13.84
N GLU A 362 4.92 20.59 -14.05
CA GLU A 362 5.82 21.39 -13.24
C GLU A 362 5.24 21.59 -11.82
N TYR A 363 3.95 21.92 -11.73
CA TYR A 363 3.27 22.07 -10.44
C TYR A 363 3.11 20.73 -9.70
N GLN A 364 2.76 19.66 -10.42
CA GLN A 364 2.70 18.32 -9.82
C GLN A 364 4.05 17.88 -9.24
N ASN A 365 5.15 18.17 -9.95
CA ASN A 365 6.51 17.89 -9.46
C ASN A 365 6.86 18.74 -8.23
N GLN A 366 6.66 20.06 -8.28
CA GLN A 366 6.92 20.96 -7.14
C GLN A 366 6.14 20.52 -5.89
N LEU A 367 4.89 20.07 -6.07
CA LEU A 367 4.04 19.60 -4.99
C LEU A 367 4.52 18.25 -4.43
N ALA A 368 4.92 17.31 -5.30
CA ALA A 368 5.54 16.06 -4.87
C ALA A 368 6.86 16.31 -4.11
N ASP A 369 7.68 17.28 -4.55
CA ASP A 369 8.89 17.72 -3.83
C ASP A 369 8.54 18.29 -2.44
N ALA A 370 7.47 19.07 -2.33
CA ALA A 370 7.04 19.67 -1.07
C ALA A 370 6.48 18.63 -0.08
N VAL A 371 5.64 17.70 -0.54
CA VAL A 371 5.16 16.59 0.29
C VAL A 371 6.34 15.73 0.76
N MET A 372 7.29 15.45 -0.14
CA MET A 372 8.51 14.71 0.17
C MET A 372 9.36 15.40 1.27
N ARG A 373 9.70 16.68 1.09
CA ARG A 373 10.41 17.46 2.13
C ARG A 373 9.66 17.47 3.46
N GLY A 374 8.33 17.49 3.44
CA GLY A 374 7.51 17.45 4.65
C GLY A 374 7.61 16.12 5.39
N ILE A 375 7.71 15.00 4.67
CA ILE A 375 7.95 13.65 5.22
C ILE A 375 9.36 13.57 5.83
N GLU A 376 10.39 14.03 5.12
CA GLU A 376 11.77 14.10 5.62
C GLU A 376 11.85 14.97 6.89
N ARG A 377 11.19 16.14 6.87
CA ARG A 377 11.13 17.08 7.98
C ARG A 377 10.38 16.51 9.19
N TYR A 378 9.35 15.70 8.98
CA TYR A 378 8.69 14.94 10.04
C TYR A 378 9.65 13.92 10.68
N PHE A 379 10.31 13.06 9.89
CA PHE A 379 11.23 12.04 10.42
C PHE A 379 12.53 12.61 11.00
N SER A 380 12.94 13.81 10.57
CA SER A 380 14.07 14.53 11.18
C SER A 380 13.81 14.78 12.68
N ARG A 381 12.56 15.07 13.05
CA ARG A 381 12.10 15.39 14.42
C ARG A 381 11.50 14.21 15.17
N ASN A 382 10.88 13.26 14.47
CA ASN A 382 10.27 12.06 15.02
C ASN A 382 10.97 10.84 14.41
N PRO A 383 12.06 10.31 14.99
CA PRO A 383 12.74 9.13 14.46
C PRO A 383 11.77 7.96 14.29
N PRO A 384 11.87 7.19 13.18
CA PRO A 384 10.90 6.16 12.85
C PRO A 384 11.02 4.97 13.82
N LEU A 385 10.02 4.81 14.70
CA LEU A 385 10.02 3.88 15.84
C LEU A 385 10.52 2.47 15.47
N ALA A 386 11.34 1.85 16.31
CA ALA A 386 11.82 0.49 16.06
C ALA A 386 10.63 -0.50 16.02
N ARG A 387 10.41 -1.12 14.87
CA ARG A 387 9.46 -2.23 14.66
C ARG A 387 10.25 -3.47 14.29
N ASN A 388 10.20 -4.51 15.14
CA ASN A 388 10.80 -5.80 14.81
C ASN A 388 9.96 -6.50 13.74
N ARG A 389 10.29 -6.25 12.47
CA ARG A 389 9.76 -7.00 11.33
C ARG A 389 10.52 -8.32 11.19
N SER A 390 10.23 -9.26 12.10
CA SER A 390 10.67 -10.64 11.95
C SER A 390 10.06 -11.24 10.69
N ALA A 391 10.88 -11.89 9.87
CA ALA A 391 10.44 -12.77 8.78
C ALA A 391 10.02 -14.14 9.34
#